data_AF-A0A6A2ZZ87-F1
#
_entry.id   AF-A0A6A2ZZ87-F1
#
_cell.length_a   1.000
_cell.length_b   1.000
_cell.length_c   1.000
_cell.angle_alpha   90.00
_cell.angle_beta   90.00
_cell.angle_gamma   90.00
#
_symmetry.space_group_name_H-M   'P 1'
#
loop_
_entity.id
_entity.type
_entity.pdbx_description
1 polymer ?
#
loop_
_entity_poly.entity_id
_entity_poly.type
_entity_poly.pdbx_seq_one_letter_code
_entity_poly.pdbx_strand_id
1 'polypeptide(L)'
;MTEAVSAPTQENQATPAKAQTNVEFANCDCCGLTEECTPTYIDKVRQRYQGKWICGLFAEAIKDEIIRTERLISTEEAMVRHMNFCRKFVSS
;
A
#
# COMPACT_ATOMS: atom_id res chain seq x y z
N MET A 1 36.29 15.45 -51.67
CA MET A 1 36.12 15.91 -50.28
C MET A 1 34.85 15.24 -49.80
N THR A 2 34.98 14.46 -48.74
CA THR A 2 34.06 13.44 -48.23
C THR A 2 32.66 13.95 -47.90
N GLU A 3 31.68 13.06 -48.08
CA GLU A 3 30.28 13.20 -47.67
C GLU A 3 30.14 13.50 -46.17
N ALA A 4 29.12 14.27 -45.81
CA ALA A 4 28.50 14.20 -44.49
C ALA A 4 26.98 14.18 -44.67
N VAL A 5 26.47 12.98 -44.46
CA VAL A 5 25.11 12.49 -44.55
C VAL A 5 24.26 12.96 -43.35
N SER A 6 22.94 12.88 -43.54
CA SER A 6 21.90 12.64 -42.53
C SER A 6 21.16 13.85 -41.98
N ALA A 7 19.99 14.12 -42.57
CA ALA A 7 18.76 14.20 -41.75
C ALA A 7 18.36 12.77 -41.34
N PRO A 8 17.66 12.60 -40.19
CA PRO A 8 16.22 12.56 -40.34
C PRO A 8 15.46 13.31 -39.25
N THR A 9 14.33 13.88 -39.69
CA THR A 9 13.10 14.11 -38.94
C THR A 9 12.86 13.01 -37.92
N GLN A 10 12.69 13.38 -36.64
CA GLN A 10 12.20 12.45 -35.64
C GLN A 10 10.67 12.43 -35.69
N GLU A 11 10.17 11.49 -36.50
CA GLU A 11 8.79 11.02 -36.49
C GLU A 11 8.39 10.45 -35.12
N ASN A 12 7.10 10.62 -34.82
CA ASN A 12 6.32 9.94 -33.79
C ASN A 12 6.89 8.59 -33.34
N GLN A 13 7.18 8.48 -32.04
CA GLN A 13 7.13 7.19 -31.36
C GLN A 13 5.99 7.19 -30.36
N ALA A 14 4.81 6.76 -30.83
CA ALA A 14 3.81 6.14 -29.98
C ALA A 14 4.44 4.88 -29.37
N THR A 15 4.94 5.00 -28.16
CA THR A 15 5.44 3.88 -27.36
C THR A 15 4.22 3.15 -26.78
N PRO A 16 4.19 1.80 -26.76
CA PRO A 16 3.03 1.06 -26.28
C PRO A 16 2.77 1.43 -24.83
N ALA A 17 1.50 1.62 -24.49
CA ALA A 17 1.02 1.90 -23.14
C ALA A 17 1.48 0.80 -22.19
N LYS A 18 2.70 0.95 -21.65
CA LYS A 18 3.18 0.20 -20.52
C LYS A 18 2.24 0.62 -19.40
N ALA A 19 1.41 -0.31 -18.93
CA ALA A 19 0.62 -0.12 -17.72
C ALA A 19 1.59 0.13 -16.57
N GLN A 20 2.02 1.39 -16.41
CA GLN A 20 2.76 1.84 -15.26
C GLN A 20 1.73 1.81 -14.14
N THR A 21 1.74 0.73 -13.37
CA THR A 21 1.01 0.67 -12.11
C THR A 21 1.59 1.76 -11.23
N ASN A 22 0.87 2.87 -11.10
CA ASN A 22 1.26 3.95 -10.19
C ASN A 22 1.29 3.37 -8.77
N VAL A 23 2.44 3.43 -8.14
CA VAL A 23 2.72 2.86 -6.82
C VAL A 23 3.32 3.94 -5.92
N GLU A 24 2.95 3.91 -4.65
CA GLU A 24 3.38 4.82 -3.60
C GLU A 24 3.91 4.02 -2.41
N PHE A 25 4.83 4.60 -1.67
CA PHE A 25 5.33 4.03 -0.42
C PHE A 25 4.51 4.54 0.75
N ALA A 26 3.88 3.63 1.50
CA ALA A 26 3.03 3.97 2.63
C ALA A 26 3.52 3.29 3.92
N ASN A 27 3.71 4.07 4.98
CA ASN A 27 4.19 3.59 6.27
C ASN A 27 3.00 3.20 7.15
N CYS A 28 2.97 1.94 7.60
CA CYS A 28 1.93 1.43 8.48
C CYS A 28 1.83 2.23 9.77
N ASP A 29 0.62 2.72 10.10
CA ASP A 29 0.34 3.50 11.31
C ASP A 29 0.48 2.68 12.61
N CYS A 30 0.63 1.35 12.49
CA CYS A 30 0.77 0.44 13.63
C CYS A 30 2.21 0.04 13.92
N CYS A 31 2.97 -0.38 12.90
CA CYS A 31 4.30 -0.97 13.07
C CYS A 31 5.42 -0.21 12.35
N GLY A 32 5.10 0.84 11.61
CA GLY A 32 6.09 1.61 10.84
C GLY A 32 6.63 0.90 9.60
N LEU A 33 6.18 -0.32 9.30
CA LEU A 33 6.57 -1.03 8.06
C LEU A 33 6.12 -0.21 6.84
N THR A 34 7.06 0.07 5.95
CA THR A 34 6.80 0.69 4.65
C THR A 34 6.45 -0.38 3.62
N GLU A 35 5.34 -0.20 2.90
CA GLU A 35 4.93 -1.07 1.79
C GLU A 35 4.75 -0.24 0.51
N GLU A 36 5.08 -0.85 -0.63
CA GLU A 36 4.78 -0.31 -1.96
C GLU A 36 3.34 -0.71 -2.33
N CYS A 37 2.49 0.28 -2.59
CA CYS A 37 1.06 0.07 -2.77
C CYS A 37 0.48 1.00 -3.84
N THR A 38 -0.58 0.55 -4.52
CA THR A 38 -1.32 1.44 -5.41
C THR A 38 -2.14 2.44 -4.58
N PRO A 39 -2.31 3.70 -5.05
CA PRO A 39 -3.14 4.70 -4.34
C PRO A 39 -4.56 4.19 -4.08
N THR A 40 -5.15 3.50 -5.07
CA THR A 40 -6.47 2.88 -4.95
C THR A 40 -6.55 1.83 -3.83
N TYR A 41 -5.47 1.07 -3.59
CA TYR A 41 -5.42 0.12 -2.49
C TYR A 41 -5.28 0.85 -1.15
N ILE A 42 -4.44 1.89 -1.08
CA ILE A 42 -4.29 2.74 0.10
C ILE A 42 -5.64 3.31 0.54
N ASP A 43 -6.41 3.87 -0.39
CA ASP A 43 -7.72 4.44 -0.09
C ASP A 43 -8.72 3.39 0.41
N LYS A 44 -8.74 2.20 -0.20
CA LYS A 44 -9.62 1.10 0.24
C LYS A 44 -9.28 0.63 1.66
N VAL A 45 -8.00 0.54 1.99
CA VAL A 45 -7.54 0.17 3.33
C VAL A 45 -7.95 1.25 4.33
N ARG A 46 -7.69 2.53 4.02
CA ARG A 46 -8.11 3.65 4.86
C ARG A 46 -9.62 3.69 5.09
N GLN A 47 -10.44 3.43 4.07
CA GLN A 47 -11.89 3.34 4.22
C GLN A 47 -12.32 2.23 5.18
N ARG A 48 -11.63 1.07 5.16
CA ARG A 48 -11.93 -0.07 6.04
C ARG A 48 -11.46 0.16 7.48
N TYR A 49 -10.35 0.85 7.66
CA TYR A 49 -9.66 0.98 8.95
C TYR A 49 -9.67 2.42 9.49
N GLN A 50 -10.81 3.10 9.40
CA GLN A 50 -11.03 4.42 10.02
C GLN A 50 -9.99 5.49 9.64
N GLY A 51 -9.62 5.54 8.37
CA GLY A 51 -8.64 6.46 7.83
C GLY A 51 -7.18 6.05 8.06
N LYS A 52 -6.91 4.95 8.77
CA LYS A 52 -5.55 4.47 9.02
C LYS A 52 -5.06 3.60 7.88
N TRP A 53 -3.79 3.78 7.54
CA TRP A 53 -3.09 2.85 6.68
C TRP A 53 -2.46 1.73 7.51
N ILE A 54 -2.82 0.49 7.16
CA ILE A 54 -2.43 -0.72 7.86
C ILE A 54 -1.75 -1.64 6.84
N CYS A 55 -0.53 -2.08 7.14
CA CYS A 55 0.20 -2.99 6.27
C CYS A 55 -0.54 -4.33 6.08
N GLY A 56 -0.21 -5.06 5.02
CA GLY A 56 -0.85 -6.33 4.69
C GLY A 56 -0.84 -7.34 5.85
N LEU A 57 0.26 -7.39 6.60
CA LEU A 57 0.39 -8.30 7.76
C LEU A 57 -0.60 -7.97 8.89
N PHE A 58 -0.74 -6.69 9.23
CA PHE A 58 -1.70 -6.28 10.26
C PHE A 58 -3.14 -6.37 9.76
N ALA A 59 -3.38 -6.12 8.47
CA ALA A 59 -4.70 -6.26 7.88
C ALA A 59 -5.19 -7.72 7.98
N GLU A 60 -4.34 -8.71 7.74
CA GLU A 60 -4.68 -10.12 7.95
C GLU A 60 -4.85 -10.45 9.44
N ALA A 61 -3.95 -9.98 10.31
CA ALA A 61 -4.06 -10.25 11.74
C ALA A 61 -5.35 -9.70 12.37
N ILE A 62 -5.80 -8.51 11.95
CA ILE A 62 -7.08 -7.94 12.38
C ILE A 62 -8.27 -8.77 11.87
N LYS A 63 -8.23 -9.24 10.61
CA LYS A 63 -9.29 -10.12 10.07
C LYS A 63 -9.35 -11.43 10.85
N ASP A 64 -8.20 -12.04 11.12
CA ASP A 64 -8.10 -13.28 11.88
C ASP A 64 -8.65 -13.11 13.30
N GLU A 65 -8.36 -11.99 13.97
CA GLU A 65 -8.90 -11.67 15.31
C GLU A 65 -10.43 -11.58 15.29
N ILE A 66 -11.01 -10.93 14.28
CA ILE A 66 -12.48 -10.81 14.13
C ILE A 66 -13.12 -12.19 13.92
N ILE A 67 -12.49 -13.06 13.13
CA ILE A 67 -12.99 -14.40 12.83
C ILE A 67 -12.84 -15.36 14.03
N ARG A 68 -11.72 -15.28 14.75
CA ARG A 68 -11.41 -16.19 15.86
C ARG A 68 -12.13 -15.85 17.15
N THR A 69 -12.54 -14.60 17.35
CA THR A 69 -13.24 -14.21 18.58
C THR A 69 -14.64 -14.82 18.59
N GLU A 70 -14.93 -15.69 19.57
CA GLU A 70 -16.26 -16.32 19.76
C GLU A 70 -17.41 -15.31 19.87
N ARG A 71 -17.07 -14.06 20.21
CA ARG A 71 -17.94 -12.89 20.19
C ARG A 71 -17.65 -12.06 18.95
N LEU A 72 -18.71 -11.71 18.21
CA LEU A 72 -18.64 -10.72 17.13
C LEU A 72 -18.09 -9.39 17.68
N ILE A 73 -16.88 -9.03 17.29
CA ILE A 73 -16.27 -7.72 17.57
C ILE A 73 -16.23 -6.90 16.29
N SER A 74 -16.35 -5.57 16.42
CA SER A 74 -16.23 -4.67 15.28
C SER A 74 -14.78 -4.60 14.80
N THR A 75 -14.57 -4.19 13.55
CA THR A 75 -13.23 -3.91 13.02
C THR A 75 -12.49 -2.88 13.87
N GLU A 76 -13.21 -1.88 14.40
CA GLU A 76 -12.67 -0.90 15.34
C GLU A 76 -12.11 -1.54 16.60
N GLU A 77 -12.90 -2.39 17.25
CA GLU A 77 -12.50 -3.06 18.48
C GLU A 77 -11.28 -3.96 18.25
N ALA A 78 -11.28 -4.71 17.14
CA ALA A 78 -10.15 -5.55 16.74
C ALA A 78 -8.89 -4.71 16.47
N MET A 79 -9.03 -3.55 15.81
CA MET A 79 -7.92 -2.61 15.60
C MET A 79 -7.35 -2.10 16.92
N VAL A 80 -8.19 -1.65 17.86
CA VAL A 80 -7.72 -1.10 19.14
C VAL A 80 -6.93 -2.15 19.92
N ARG A 81 -7.43 -3.38 20.00
CA ARG A 81 -6.73 -4.50 20.65
C ARG A 81 -5.37 -4.76 20.00
N HIS A 82 -5.35 -4.85 18.68
CA HIS A 82 -4.15 -5.19 17.93
C HIS A 82 -3.10 -4.05 17.98
N MET A 83 -3.52 -2.78 17.84
CA MET A 83 -2.63 -1.62 17.98
C MET A 83 -2.02 -1.54 19.38
N ASN A 84 -2.81 -1.77 20.43
CA ASN A 84 -2.33 -1.77 21.80
C ASN A 84 -1.34 -2.91 22.08
N PHE A 85 -1.54 -4.07 21.46
CA PHE A 85 -0.58 -5.18 21.52
C PHE A 85 0.74 -4.78 20.86
N CYS A 86 0.70 -4.24 19.65
CA CYS A 86 1.90 -3.94 18.87
C CYS A 86 2.73 -2.79 19.43
N ARG A 87 2.10 -1.77 20.05
CA ARG A 87 2.80 -0.70 20.78
C ARG A 87 3.79 -1.21 21.83
N LYS A 88 3.54 -2.39 22.41
CA LYS A 88 4.42 -3.02 23.40
C LYS A 88 5.75 -3.52 22.81
N PHE A 89 5.81 -3.73 21.50
CA PHE A 89 6.96 -4.31 20.80
C PHE A 89 7.70 -3.32 19.89
N VAL A 90 7.06 -2.23 19.49
CA VAL A 90 7.68 -1.17 18.66
C VAL A 90 8.38 -0.07 19.47
N SER A 91 8.42 -0.21 20.80
CA SER A 91 9.16 0.68 21.71
C SER A 91 10.51 0.01 22.05
N SER A 92 11.56 0.25 21.27
CA SER A 92 12.95 -0.10 21.63
C SER A 92 13.89 1.04 21.33
#